data_AF-A0A7V5KR56-F1
#
_entry.id   AF-A0A7V5KR56-F1
#
_cell.length_a   1.000
_cell.length_b   1.000
_cell.length_c   1.000
_cell.angle_alpha   90.00
_cell.angle_beta   90.00
_cell.angle_gamma   90.00
#
_symmetry.space_group_name_H-M   'P 1'
#
loop_
_entity.id
_entity.type
_entity.pdbx_description
1 polymer ?
#
loop_
_entity_poly.entity_id
_entity_poly.type
_entity_poly.pdbx_seq_one_letter_code
_entity_poly.pdbx_strand_id
1 'polypeptide(L)' 'MTHAEQHRMIQELKEFVHKMSGRDEMDFDMLRKRDDDDEDLDSLSLKLLQELYERYVLQRKG' A
#
# COMPACT_ATOMS: atom_id res chain seq x y z
N MET A 1 -7.40 7.77 7.90
CA MET A 1 -7.54 6.99 6.68
C MET A 1 -8.62 5.95 6.93
N THR A 2 -9.72 6.01 6.20
CA THR A 2 -10.82 5.05 6.29
C THR A 2 -10.44 3.73 5.61
N HIS A 3 -11.17 2.65 5.88
CA HIS A 3 -10.98 1.36 5.19
C HIS A 3 -11.12 1.50 3.67
N ALA A 4 -12.10 2.29 3.20
CA ALA A 4 -12.27 2.56 1.78
C ALA A 4 -11.09 3.31 1.15
N GLU A 5 -10.47 4.23 1.90
CA GLU A 5 -9.25 4.92 1.44
C GLU A 5 -8.06 3.96 1.39
N GLN A 6 -7.91 3.08 2.39
CA GLN A 6 -6.86 2.05 2.43
C GLN A 6 -6.97 1.12 1.22
N HIS A 7 -8.15 0.56 0.98
CA HIS A 7 -8.43 -0.31 -0.15
C HIS A 7 -8.09 0.38 -1.48
N ARG A 8 -8.53 1.64 -1.67
CA ARG A 8 -8.20 2.41 -2.88
C ARG A 8 -6.69 2.56 -3.05
N MET A 9 -5.97 2.91 -1.99
CA MET A 9 -4.51 3.07 -2.03
C MET A 9 -3.80 1.76 -2.41
N ILE A 10 -4.28 0.62 -1.89
CA ILE A 10 -3.74 -0.70 -2.22
C ILE A 10 -4.00 -1.06 -3.69
N GLN A 11 -5.20 -0.78 -4.22
CA GLN A 11 -5.50 -0.99 -5.63
C GLN A 11 -4.63 -0.12 -6.55
N GLU A 12 -4.41 1.15 -6.21
CA GLU A 12 -3.51 2.03 -6.98
C GLU A 12 -2.05 1.55 -6.89
N LEU A 13 -1.57 1.12 -5.72
CA LEU A 13 -0.22 0.58 -5.54
C LEU A 13 0.02 -0.71 -6.32
N LYS A 14 -1.02 -1.53 -6.53
CA LYS A 14 -0.96 -2.78 -7.30
C LYS A 14 -0.42 -2.56 -8.72
N GLU A 15 -0.72 -1.40 -9.32
CA GLU A 15 -0.21 -1.02 -10.65
C GLU A 15 1.30 -0.78 -10.66
N PHE A 16 1.92 -0.54 -9.51
CA PHE A 16 3.34 -0.21 -9.35
C PHE A 16 4.18 -1.37 -8.80
N VAL A 17 3.59 -2.53 -8.54
CA VAL A 17 4.31 -3.72 -8.00
C VAL A 17 5.55 -4.07 -8.81
N HIS A 18 5.46 -3.99 -10.15
CA HIS A 18 6.59 -4.26 -11.04
C HIS A 18 7.78 -3.28 -10.90
N LYS A 19 7.63 -2.20 -10.14
CA LYS A 19 8.67 -1.21 -9.80
C LYS A 19 9.13 -1.33 -8.34
N MET A 20 8.42 -2.11 -7.53
CA MET A 20 8.81 -2.41 -6.16
C MET A 20 9.93 -3.45 -6.17
N SER A 21 10.78 -3.42 -5.16
CA SER A 21 11.86 -4.40 -5.04
C SER A 21 12.25 -4.61 -3.58
N GLY A 22 12.61 -5.84 -3.23
CA GLY A 22 13.13 -6.16 -1.91
C GLY A 22 12.09 -5.89 -0.82
N ARG A 23 12.41 -4.96 0.10
CA ARG A 23 11.57 -4.70 1.26
C ARG A 23 10.20 -4.11 0.90
N ASP A 24 10.16 -3.20 -0.07
CA ASP A 24 8.92 -2.53 -0.49
C ASP A 24 7.89 -3.52 -1.07
N GLU A 25 8.37 -4.53 -1.81
CA GLU A 25 7.53 -5.58 -2.38
C GLU A 25 6.95 -6.49 -1.28
N MET A 26 7.79 -6.90 -0.31
CA MET A 26 7.35 -7.71 0.82
C MET A 26 6.33 -6.97 1.70
N ASP A 27 6.58 -5.69 1.96
CA ASP A 27 5.70 -4.83 2.73
C ASP A 27 4.36 -4.61 2.01
N PHE A 28 4.38 -4.40 0.69
CA PHE A 28 3.15 -4.30 -0.09
C PHE A 28 2.36 -5.62 -0.12
N ASP A 29 3.01 -6.78 -0.30
CA ASP A 29 2.31 -8.06 -0.31
C ASP A 29 1.62 -8.35 1.04
N MET A 30 2.25 -7.96 2.15
CA MET A 30 1.64 -8.05 3.48
C MET A 30 0.40 -7.14 3.60
N LEU A 31 0.50 -5.88 3.17
CA LEU A 31 -0.63 -4.94 3.21
C LEU A 31 -1.80 -5.41 2.33
N ARG A 32 -1.50 -5.92 1.13
CA ARG A 32 -2.49 -6.45 0.19
C ARG A 32 -3.22 -7.66 0.78
N LYS A 33 -2.50 -8.58 1.42
CA LYS A 33 -3.13 -9.76 2.04
C LYS A 33 -4.11 -9.37 3.13
N ARG A 34 -3.76 -8.39 3.98
CA ARG A 34 -4.66 -7.90 5.02
C ARG A 34 -5.92 -7.25 4.45
N ASP A 35 -5.80 -6.49 3.36
CA ASP A 35 -6.96 -5.94 2.65
C ASP A 35 -7.83 -7.04 2.01
N ASP A 36 -7.23 -8.07 1.43
CA ASP A 36 -7.94 -9.22 0.86
C ASP A 36 -8.67 -10.06 1.94
N ASP A 37 -8.12 -10.11 3.16
CA ASP A 37 -8.66 -10.84 4.31
C ASP A 37 -9.61 -9.97 5.19
N ASP A 38 -9.94 -8.73 4.76
CA ASP A 38 -10.71 -7.74 5.52
C ASP A 38 -10.16 -7.48 6.95
N GLU A 39 -8.84 -7.62 7.12
CA GLU A 39 -8.13 -7.33 8.38
C GLU A 39 -7.84 -5.84 8.55
N ASP A 40 -8.07 -5.33 9.77
CA ASP A 40 -7.71 -3.96 10.12
C ASP A 40 -6.17 -3.75 10.10
N LEU A 41 -5.73 -2.70 9.41
CA LEU A 41 -4.34 -2.26 9.48
C LEU A 41 -4.07 -1.56 10.82
N ASP A 42 -3.05 -2.04 11.54
CA ASP A 42 -2.52 -1.34 12.71
C ASP A 42 -1.85 0.00 12.32
N SER A 43 -1.51 0.82 13.33
CA SER A 43 -0.91 2.13 13.11
C SER A 43 0.42 2.09 12.34
N LEU A 44 1.20 1.01 12.49
CA LEU A 44 2.47 0.85 11.79
C LEU A 44 2.23 0.56 10.30
N SER A 45 1.25 -0.28 10.02
CA SER A 45 0.87 -0.73 8.68
C SER A 45 0.18 0.39 7.90
N LEU A 46 -0.62 1.22 8.58
CA LEU A 46 -1.18 2.45 8.01
C LEU A 46 -0.08 3.44 7.59
N LYS A 47 0.95 3.61 8.42
CA LYS A 47 2.08 4.49 8.10
C LYS A 47 2.87 3.93 6.90
N LEU A 48 3.10 2.63 6.87
CA LEU A 48 3.78 1.94 5.77
C LEU A 48 3.00 2.08 4.45
N LEU A 49 1.68 1.93 4.48
CA LEU A 49 0.81 2.14 3.32
C LEU A 49 0.93 3.57 2.78
N GLN A 50 0.98 4.58 3.66
CA GLN A 50 1.23 5.98 3.28
C GLN A 50 2.59 6.16 2.61
N GLU A 51 3.66 5.65 3.23
CA GLU A 51 5.03 5.79 2.72
C GLU A 51 5.19 5.16 1.32
N LEU A 52 4.64 3.96 1.12
CA LEU A 52 4.66 3.29 -0.18
C LEU A 52 3.83 4.07 -1.21
N TYR A 53 2.65 4.55 -0.84
CA TYR A 53 1.77 5.30 -1.74
C TYR A 53 2.40 6.64 -2.16
N GLU A 54 3.02 7.36 -1.24
CA GLU A 54 3.78 8.57 -1.54
C GLU A 54 4.92 8.29 -2.53
N ARG A 55 5.71 7.24 -2.26
CA ARG A 55 6.88 6.87 -3.05
C ARG A 55 6.53 6.46 -4.48
N TYR A 56 5.48 5.66 -4.66
CA TYR A 56 5.19 5.03 -5.95
C TYR A 56 4.08 5.71 -6.74
N VAL A 57 3.07 6.27 -6.07
CA VAL A 57 1.89 6.84 -6.74
C VAL A 57 1.97 8.36 -6.83
N LEU A 58 2.20 9.06 -5.72
CA LEU A 58 2.14 10.53 -5.70
C LEU A 58 3.34 11.19 -6.37
N GLN A 59 4.57 10.68 -6.17
CA GLN A 59 5.76 11.21 -6.84
C GLN A 59 5.77 11.02 -8.37
N ARG A 60 4.77 10.33 -8.94
CA ARG A 60 4.60 10.11 -10.38
C ARG A 60 3.45 10.89 -11.01
N LYS A 61 2.57 11.48 -10.19
CA LYS A 61 1.46 12.32 -10.66
C LYS A 61 1.85 13.82 -10.75
N GLY A 62 3.12 14.16 -10.56
CA GLY A 62 3.68 15.51 -10.64
C GLY A 62 4.63 15.70 -11.81
#